data_AF-A0AAW2Z7H1-F1
#
_entry.id   AF-A0AAW2Z7H1-F1
#
_cell.length_a   1.000
_cell.length_b   1.000
_cell.length_c   1.000
_cell.angle_alpha   90.00
_cell.angle_beta   90.00
_cell.angle_gamma   90.00
#
_symmetry.space_group_name_H-M   'P 1'
#
loop_
_entity.id
_entity.type
_entity.pdbx_description
1 polymer ?
#
loop_
_entity_poly.entity_id
_entity_poly.type
_entity_poly.pdbx_seq_one_letter_code
_entity_poly.pdbx_strand_id
1 'polypeptide(L)'
;MASEATHKRPNSERINRRCNTQSIIDLIPRPRSLSSVPEAIATTKPFLKHGGVSLTLIQSENLHTKGLLTPKYYVEVSFEDKYQVKYLERTPKLRGHNAVIDKAYFFPIENSHNEYINIKVVHRGELLGSLKRKVSDIPINEPKVERMILPNKASGNILISLTRQKFSSPHLLSV
;
A
#
# COMPACT_ATOMS: atom_id res chain seq x y z
N MET A 1 -63.45 11.57 -11.65
CA MET A 1 -64.04 10.21 -11.66
C MET A 1 -62.90 9.20 -11.46
N ALA A 2 -63.04 8.32 -10.46
CA ALA A 2 -62.20 7.18 -9.99
C ALA A 2 -60.73 7.50 -9.57
N SER A 3 -60.36 7.74 -8.29
CA SER A 3 -60.35 6.97 -7.01
C SER A 3 -59.27 5.89 -6.83
N GLU A 4 -58.35 6.19 -5.92
CA GLU A 4 -57.73 5.39 -4.84
C GLU A 4 -57.61 3.85 -4.95
N ALA A 5 -56.40 3.35 -4.67
CA ALA A 5 -56.19 2.04 -4.06
C ALA A 5 -55.09 2.13 -3.00
N THR A 6 -55.54 2.25 -1.76
CA THR A 6 -54.79 2.14 -0.52
C THR A 6 -54.70 0.66 -0.13
N HIS A 7 -53.51 0.12 0.14
CA HIS A 7 -53.40 -1.14 0.90
C HIS A 7 -52.42 -1.00 2.07
N LYS A 8 -52.99 -1.19 3.27
CA LYS A 8 -52.34 -1.24 4.59
C LYS A 8 -51.65 -2.60 4.79
N ARG A 9 -50.64 -2.56 5.68
CA ARG A 9 -49.74 -3.60 6.23
C ARG A 9 -50.45 -4.84 6.83
N PRO A 10 -49.72 -5.94 7.10
CA PRO A 10 -49.21 -6.20 8.47
C PRO A 10 -47.76 -6.73 8.46
N ASN A 11 -46.81 -6.27 9.29
CA ASN A 11 -46.54 -6.51 10.72
C ASN A 11 -46.22 -7.96 11.14
N SER A 12 -45.17 -8.04 11.99
CA SER A 12 -44.75 -9.11 12.90
C SER A 12 -44.13 -10.41 12.35
N GLU A 13 -42.81 -10.53 12.52
CA GLU A 13 -42.25 -11.70 13.22
C GLU A 13 -40.96 -11.31 13.96
N ARG A 14 -41.14 -10.91 15.22
CA ARG A 14 -40.08 -10.86 16.24
C ARG A 14 -39.75 -12.31 16.59
N ILE A 15 -38.64 -12.83 16.08
CA ILE A 15 -38.10 -14.11 16.57
C ILE A 15 -37.12 -13.83 17.70
N ASN A 16 -37.64 -14.03 18.92
CA ASN A 16 -36.86 -14.24 20.13
C ASN A 16 -36.00 -15.50 19.96
N ARG A 17 -34.67 -15.37 19.86
CA ARG A 17 -33.77 -16.47 20.21
C ARG A 17 -33.17 -16.21 21.58
N ARG A 18 -33.68 -17.01 22.51
CA ARG A 18 -33.30 -17.10 23.92
C ARG A 18 -31.81 -17.35 24.07
N CYS A 19 -31.23 -16.67 25.06
CA CYS A 19 -29.97 -17.01 25.69
C CYS A 19 -29.95 -18.49 26.07
N ASN A 20 -28.86 -19.19 25.69
CA ASN A 20 -28.52 -20.47 26.28
C ASN A 20 -27.19 -20.30 27.01
N THR A 21 -27.29 -19.91 28.29
CA THR A 21 -26.20 -19.96 29.27
C THR A 21 -26.08 -21.41 29.72
N GLN A 22 -25.22 -22.18 29.06
CA GLN A 22 -24.66 -23.38 29.65
C GLN A 22 -23.31 -23.05 30.25
N SER A 23 -23.31 -23.01 31.58
CA SER A 23 -22.16 -23.02 32.45
C SER A 23 -21.21 -24.17 32.09
N ILE A 24 -19.99 -23.82 31.68
CA ILE A 24 -18.82 -24.69 31.85
C ILE A 24 -17.76 -23.82 32.52
N ILE A 25 -17.88 -23.68 33.84
CA ILE A 25 -16.73 -23.42 34.69
C ILE A 25 -16.23 -24.81 35.05
N ASP A 26 -15.27 -25.32 34.28
CA ASP A 26 -14.32 -26.29 34.81
C ASP A 26 -13.12 -26.43 33.87
N LEU A 27 -11.94 -26.50 34.49
CA LEU A 27 -10.60 -26.63 33.89
C LEU A 27 -9.96 -25.34 33.35
N ILE A 28 -9.62 -24.41 34.25
CA ILE A 28 -8.41 -23.60 34.06
C ILE A 28 -7.22 -24.46 34.52
N PRO A 29 -6.34 -24.93 33.63
CA PRO A 29 -5.11 -25.58 34.04
C PRO A 29 -4.24 -24.60 34.83
N ARG A 30 -3.76 -25.05 36.00
CA ARG A 30 -2.84 -24.31 36.87
C ARG A 30 -1.67 -23.73 36.05
N PRO A 31 -1.28 -22.46 36.25
CA PRO A 31 -0.08 -21.91 35.63
C PRO A 31 1.13 -22.72 36.09
N ARG A 32 1.80 -23.42 35.16
CA ARG A 32 3.13 -23.95 35.42
C ARG A 32 4.08 -22.77 35.52
N SER A 33 4.76 -22.69 36.66
CA SER A 33 5.93 -21.84 36.93
C SER A 33 6.77 -21.62 35.67
N LEU A 34 6.83 -20.37 35.18
CA LEU A 34 7.76 -19.94 34.14
C LEU A 34 9.15 -19.82 34.76
N SER A 35 9.79 -20.98 35.01
CA SER A 35 11.23 -21.01 35.30
C SER A 35 12.00 -20.76 34.02
N SER A 36 12.84 -19.72 34.05
CA SER A 36 14.06 -19.55 33.24
C SER A 36 13.90 -19.85 31.74
N VAL A 37 13.27 -18.92 31.01
CA VAL A 37 13.57 -18.77 29.59
C VAL A 37 14.98 -18.16 29.50
N PRO A 38 15.97 -18.83 28.88
CA PRO A 38 17.28 -18.22 28.66
C PRO A 38 17.11 -17.02 27.72
N GLU A 39 17.88 -15.95 27.96
CA GLU A 39 18.02 -14.79 27.10
C GLU A 39 18.08 -15.21 25.62
N ALA A 40 16.94 -15.14 24.94
CA ALA A 40 16.88 -15.26 23.50
C ALA A 40 17.34 -13.94 22.92
N ILE A 41 18.66 -13.86 22.73
CA ILE A 41 19.46 -12.95 21.92
C ILE A 41 18.59 -12.20 20.89
N ALA A 42 18.10 -11.01 21.25
CA ALA A 42 17.66 -10.02 20.28
C ALA A 42 18.90 -9.27 19.76
N THR A 43 19.73 -9.97 18.98
CA THR A 43 20.72 -9.30 18.12
C THR A 43 19.97 -8.72 16.92
N THR A 44 19.18 -7.68 17.15
CA THR A 44 18.69 -6.82 16.07
C THR A 44 19.87 -6.00 15.58
N LYS A 45 20.64 -6.57 14.68
CA LYS A 45 21.68 -5.88 13.92
C LYS A 45 21.01 -4.79 13.06
N PRO A 46 21.21 -3.49 13.31
CA PRO A 46 20.72 -2.45 12.43
C PRO A 46 21.75 -2.30 11.31
N PHE A 47 21.53 -2.97 10.19
CA PHE A 47 22.44 -2.88 9.06
C PHE A 47 21.68 -2.53 7.78
N LEU A 48 21.40 -1.24 7.61
CA LEU A 48 21.15 -0.61 6.32
C LEU A 48 22.43 -0.66 5.45
N LYS A 49 22.87 -1.87 5.07
CA LYS A 49 24.16 -2.08 4.38
C LYS A 49 24.15 -1.69 2.91
N HIS A 50 22.98 -1.61 2.27
CA HIS A 50 22.88 -1.59 0.81
C HIS A 50 22.28 -0.31 0.21
N GLY A 51 21.94 0.69 1.04
CA GLY A 51 21.31 1.90 0.56
C GLY A 51 19.78 1.85 0.60
N GLY A 52 19.16 2.69 -0.22
CA GLY A 52 17.71 2.73 -0.37
C GLY A 52 17.30 3.26 -1.74
N VAL A 53 16.02 3.11 -2.08
CA VAL A 53 15.41 3.80 -3.21
C VAL A 53 14.58 4.96 -2.71
N SER A 54 14.83 6.14 -3.25
CA SER A 54 13.94 7.29 -3.16
C SER A 54 13.01 7.31 -4.37
N LEU A 55 11.71 7.40 -4.12
CA LEU A 55 10.67 7.60 -5.12
C LEU A 55 9.91 8.88 -4.79
N THR A 56 9.78 9.78 -5.76
CA THR A 56 8.87 10.93 -5.67
C THR A 56 7.78 10.82 -6.72
N LEU A 57 6.52 10.82 -6.29
CA LEU A 57 5.37 11.04 -7.16
C LEU A 57 5.18 12.54 -7.33
N ILE A 58 5.38 13.06 -8.54
CA ILE A 58 5.40 14.51 -8.81
C ILE A 58 3.99 14.99 -9.12
N GLN A 59 3.44 14.57 -10.27
CA GLN A 59 2.12 15.00 -10.74
C GLN A 59 1.53 13.99 -11.73
N SER A 60 0.23 14.10 -11.97
CA SER A 60 -0.41 13.51 -13.15
C SER A 60 -0.41 14.50 -14.31
N GLU A 61 -0.38 13.97 -15.53
CA GLU A 61 -0.46 14.75 -16.76
C GLU A 61 -1.51 14.14 -17.71
N ASN A 62 -2.49 14.95 -18.11
CA ASN A 62 -3.53 14.61 -19.06
C ASN A 62 -4.26 13.30 -18.74
N LEU A 63 -4.54 13.07 -17.45
CA LEU A 63 -5.20 11.86 -17.01
C LEU A 63 -6.68 11.88 -17.41
N HIS A 64 -7.09 11.03 -18.34
CA HIS A 64 -8.50 10.84 -18.71
C HIS A 64 -8.92 9.40 -18.45
N THR A 65 -10.16 9.22 -17.99
CA THR A 65 -10.79 7.92 -17.81
C THR A 65 -12.08 7.89 -18.61
N LYS A 66 -12.33 6.81 -19.36
CA LYS A 66 -13.50 6.71 -20.23
C LYS A 66 -14.79 6.93 -19.43
N GLY A 67 -15.66 7.81 -19.91
CA GLY A 67 -16.96 8.09 -19.31
C GLY A 67 -16.94 8.99 -18.07
N LEU A 68 -15.80 9.61 -17.73
CA LEU A 68 -15.69 10.50 -16.57
C LEU A 68 -15.19 11.90 -16.96
N LEU A 69 -15.96 12.92 -16.55
CA LEU A 69 -15.60 14.33 -16.68
C LEU A 69 -14.39 14.71 -15.83
N THR A 70 -14.18 14.04 -14.69
CA THR A 70 -13.01 14.31 -13.83
C THR A 70 -12.55 13.00 -13.19
N PRO A 71 -11.31 12.55 -13.42
CA PRO A 71 -10.80 11.34 -12.79
C PRO A 71 -10.65 11.55 -11.28
N LYS A 72 -10.89 10.48 -10.52
CA LYS A 72 -10.74 10.48 -9.06
C LYS A 72 -9.99 9.23 -8.59
N TYR A 73 -8.68 9.31 -8.45
CA TYR A 73 -7.82 8.14 -8.35
C TYR A 73 -6.91 8.24 -7.13
N TYR A 74 -6.16 7.18 -6.86
CA TYR A 74 -5.04 7.19 -5.92
C TYR A 74 -3.91 6.36 -6.50
N VAL A 75 -2.69 6.57 -6.00
CA VAL A 75 -1.51 5.80 -6.40
C VAL A 75 -1.16 4.84 -5.28
N GLU A 76 -0.99 3.57 -5.61
CA GLU A 76 -0.40 2.57 -4.72
C GLU A 76 1.07 2.40 -5.08
N VAL A 77 1.92 2.44 -4.07
CA VAL A 77 3.35 2.16 -4.20
C VAL A 77 3.66 0.95 -3.34
N SER A 78 4.30 -0.04 -3.94
CA SER A 78 4.75 -1.25 -3.25
C SER A 78 6.22 -1.55 -3.53
N PHE A 79 6.90 -2.03 -2.50
CA PHE A 79 8.26 -2.55 -2.57
C PHE A 79 8.19 -4.05 -2.29
N GLU A 80 8.63 -4.86 -3.24
CA GLU A 80 8.47 -6.31 -3.22
C GLU A 80 9.78 -7.01 -3.59
N ASP A 81 10.01 -8.18 -3.03
CA ASP A 81 11.00 -9.12 -3.54
C ASP A 81 10.31 -10.24 -4.34
N LYS A 82 11.05 -11.28 -4.73
CA LYS A 82 10.51 -12.41 -5.51
C LYS A 82 9.36 -13.15 -4.79
N TYR A 83 9.30 -13.11 -3.47
CA TYR A 83 8.43 -13.97 -2.66
C TYR A 83 7.35 -13.19 -1.91
N GLN A 84 7.58 -11.92 -1.58
CA GLN A 84 6.68 -11.15 -0.74
C GLN A 84 6.72 -9.64 -0.99
N VAL A 85 5.59 -9.00 -0.70
CA VAL A 85 5.50 -7.54 -0.61
C VAL A 85 6.03 -7.11 0.76
N LYS A 86 7.12 -6.35 0.78
CA LYS A 86 7.75 -5.82 2.02
C LYS A 86 7.09 -4.52 2.48
N TYR A 87 6.58 -3.72 1.54
CA TYR A 87 5.95 -2.43 1.82
C TYR A 87 4.80 -2.15 0.85
N LEU A 88 3.75 -1.50 1.36
CA LEU A 88 2.62 -1.01 0.56
C LEU A 88 2.09 0.29 1.16
N GLU A 89 2.06 1.36 0.38
CA GLU A 89 1.44 2.62 0.77
C GLU A 89 0.55 3.17 -0.35
N ARG A 90 -0.41 4.01 0.05
CA ARG A 90 -1.37 4.65 -0.83
C ARG A 90 -1.32 6.16 -0.65
N THR A 91 -1.40 6.91 -1.75
CA THR A 91 -1.64 8.36 -1.67
C THR A 91 -3.06 8.64 -1.19
N PRO A 92 -3.33 9.85 -0.68
CA PRO A 92 -4.69 10.38 -0.63
C PRO A 92 -5.37 10.31 -2.01
N LYS A 93 -6.70 10.38 -2.00
CA LYS A 93 -7.47 10.43 -3.24
C LYS A 93 -7.24 11.77 -3.94
N LEU A 94 -6.77 11.70 -5.17
CA LEU A 94 -6.51 12.82 -6.06
C LEU A 94 -7.71 13.04 -6.99
N ARG A 95 -7.90 14.27 -7.45
CA ARG A 95 -8.97 14.65 -8.38
C ARG A 95 -8.41 15.59 -9.44
N GLY A 96 -8.80 15.35 -10.69
CA GLY A 96 -8.42 16.21 -11.82
C GLY A 96 -7.45 15.54 -12.79
N HIS A 97 -7.35 16.11 -13.98
CA HIS A 97 -6.52 15.59 -15.07
C HIS A 97 -5.01 15.84 -14.86
N ASN A 98 -4.68 16.91 -14.12
CA ASN A 98 -3.32 17.38 -13.86
C ASN A 98 -3.15 17.67 -12.34
N ALA A 99 -3.40 16.68 -11.50
CA ALA A 99 -3.23 16.81 -10.06
C ALA A 99 -1.74 16.74 -9.68
N VAL A 100 -1.29 17.73 -8.90
CA VAL A 100 0.00 17.73 -8.20
C VAL A 100 -0.08 16.75 -7.02
N ILE A 101 0.94 15.91 -6.87
CA ILE A 101 1.02 14.88 -5.83
C ILE A 101 2.11 15.23 -4.82
N ASP A 102 3.30 15.58 -5.32
CA ASP A 102 4.51 15.95 -4.58
C ASP A 102 4.73 15.14 -3.29
N LYS A 103 4.76 13.81 -3.43
CA LYS A 103 4.92 12.88 -2.29
C LYS A 103 6.12 11.98 -2.50
N ALA A 104 7.04 12.01 -1.54
CA ALA A 104 8.26 11.21 -1.53
C ALA A 104 8.14 9.98 -0.61
N TYR A 105 8.83 8.92 -1.00
CA TYR A 105 8.93 7.65 -0.29
C TYR A 105 10.38 7.18 -0.28
N PHE A 106 10.78 6.51 0.80
CA PHE A 106 12.09 5.91 0.91
C PHE A 106 11.98 4.44 1.29
N PHE A 107 12.62 3.57 0.49
CA PHE A 107 12.60 2.13 0.67
C PHE A 107 14.01 1.63 1.00
N PRO A 108 14.26 1.09 2.20
CA PRO A 108 15.54 0.47 2.49
C PRO A 108 15.71 -0.79 1.62
N ILE A 109 16.89 -0.94 1.02
CA ILE A 109 17.24 -2.08 0.16
C ILE A 109 18.01 -3.09 0.99
N GLU A 110 17.62 -4.36 0.91
CA GLU A 110 18.40 -5.47 1.46
C GLU A 110 19.18 -6.18 0.35
N ASN A 111 18.55 -6.40 -0.81
CA ASN A 111 19.15 -7.06 -1.95
C ASN A 111 18.63 -6.50 -3.28
N SER A 112 19.37 -5.56 -3.86
CA SER A 112 18.98 -4.84 -5.08
C SER A 112 18.75 -5.72 -6.32
N HIS A 113 19.25 -6.96 -6.35
CA HIS A 113 19.14 -7.83 -7.53
C HIS A 113 17.80 -8.55 -7.66
N ASN A 114 17.03 -8.68 -6.57
CA ASN A 114 15.75 -9.39 -6.55
C ASN A 114 14.59 -8.55 -6.04
N GLU A 115 14.79 -7.24 -5.90
CA GLU A 115 13.81 -6.30 -5.40
C GLU A 115 13.21 -5.46 -6.53
N TYR A 116 11.93 -5.12 -6.39
CA TYR A 116 11.15 -4.38 -7.36
C TYR A 116 10.33 -3.29 -6.68
N ILE A 117 10.18 -2.17 -7.38
CA ILE A 117 9.19 -1.14 -7.07
C ILE A 117 8.04 -1.29 -8.05
N ASN A 118 6.82 -1.33 -7.51
CA ASN A 118 5.60 -1.42 -8.29
C ASN A 118 4.68 -0.25 -7.93
N ILE A 119 4.35 0.55 -8.94
CA ILE A 119 3.53 1.75 -8.84
C ILE A 119 2.26 1.48 -9.62
N LYS A 120 1.10 1.60 -8.98
CA LYS A 120 -0.21 1.36 -9.59
C LYS A 120 -1.08 2.59 -9.44
N VAL A 121 -1.80 2.96 -10.50
CA VAL A 121 -2.81 4.01 -10.47
C VAL A 121 -4.18 3.35 -10.44
N VAL A 122 -4.97 3.65 -9.41
CA VAL A 122 -6.24 2.96 -9.14
C VAL A 122 -7.40 3.95 -9.03
N HIS A 123 -8.52 3.64 -9.68
CA HIS A 123 -9.76 4.40 -9.62
C HIS A 123 -10.91 3.48 -9.21
N ARG A 124 -11.54 3.75 -8.05
CA ARG A 124 -12.67 2.95 -7.53
C ARG A 124 -12.38 1.43 -7.48
N GLY A 125 -11.13 1.05 -7.20
CA GLY A 125 -10.69 -0.35 -7.17
C GLY A 125 -10.26 -0.91 -8.53
N GLU A 126 -10.48 -0.17 -9.63
CA GLU A 126 -10.01 -0.57 -10.95
C GLU A 126 -8.58 -0.07 -11.23
N LEU A 127 -7.72 -0.96 -11.74
CA LEU A 127 -6.38 -0.61 -12.19
C LEU A 127 -6.44 0.20 -13.49
N LEU A 128 -5.96 1.44 -13.44
CA LEU A 128 -5.82 2.31 -14.61
C LEU A 128 -4.51 2.08 -15.36
N GLY A 129 -3.44 1.76 -14.63
CA GLY A 129 -2.13 1.43 -15.18
C GLY A 129 -1.11 1.15 -14.09
N SER A 130 0.01 0.52 -14.45
CA SER A 130 1.07 0.13 -13.53
C SER A 130 2.45 0.26 -14.15
N LEU A 131 3.44 0.58 -13.33
CA LEU A 131 4.85 0.52 -13.68
C LEU A 131 5.57 -0.36 -12.66
N LYS A 132 6.28 -1.37 -13.15
CA LYS A 132 7.15 -2.21 -12.34
C LYS A 132 8.59 -1.99 -12.76
N ARG A 133 9.47 -1.66 -11.80
CA ARG A 133 10.90 -1.41 -12.01
C ARG A 133 11.73 -2.29 -11.09
N LYS A 134 12.78 -2.88 -11.63
CA LYS A 134 13.78 -3.61 -10.85
C LYS A 134 14.71 -2.61 -10.19
N VAL A 135 15.02 -2.80 -8.91
CA VAL A 135 15.85 -1.86 -8.13
C VAL A 135 17.25 -1.72 -8.71
N SER A 136 17.81 -2.78 -9.30
CA SER A 136 19.11 -2.75 -9.96
C SER A 136 19.21 -1.75 -11.11
N ASP A 137 18.10 -1.47 -11.77
CA ASP A 137 18.03 -0.68 -13.00
C ASP A 137 17.83 0.83 -12.70
N ILE A 138 17.66 1.17 -11.42
CA ILE A 138 17.48 2.53 -10.95
C ILE A 138 18.85 3.21 -10.82
N PRO A 139 19.03 4.41 -11.40
CA PRO A 139 20.31 5.13 -11.37
C PRO A 139 20.75 5.43 -9.94
N ILE A 140 22.05 5.38 -9.72
CA ILE A 140 22.67 5.62 -8.41
C ILE A 140 22.99 7.10 -8.28
N ASN A 141 22.60 7.72 -7.16
CA ASN A 141 22.88 9.11 -6.77
C ASN A 141 22.38 10.22 -7.71
N GLU A 142 21.82 9.88 -8.87
CA GLU A 142 21.21 10.82 -9.81
C GLU A 142 19.71 10.51 -9.98
N PRO A 143 18.81 11.46 -9.67
CA PRO A 143 17.39 11.28 -9.89
C PRO A 143 17.07 11.21 -11.37
N LYS A 144 16.30 10.17 -11.74
CA LYS A 144 15.75 10.04 -13.08
C LYS A 144 14.25 10.28 -13.05
N VAL A 145 13.85 11.32 -13.76
CA VAL A 145 12.44 11.61 -14.00
C VAL A 145 11.93 10.73 -15.13
N GLU A 146 10.87 9.98 -14.88
CA GLU A 146 10.22 9.11 -15.87
C GLU A 146 8.74 9.45 -16.01
N ARG A 147 8.22 9.31 -17.24
CA ARG A 147 6.80 9.37 -17.53
C ARG A 147 6.23 7.95 -17.52
N MET A 148 5.40 7.65 -16.53
CA MET A 148 4.64 6.40 -16.49
C MET A 148 3.38 6.55 -17.35
N ILE A 149 3.40 5.97 -18.53
CA ILE A 149 2.23 5.93 -19.44
C ILE A 149 1.22 4.92 -18.90
N LEU A 150 -0.07 5.28 -18.93
CA LEU A 150 -1.17 4.40 -18.51
C LEU A 150 -1.76 3.70 -19.76
N PRO A 151 -1.51 2.39 -19.98
CA PRO A 151 -1.83 1.74 -21.24
C PRO A 151 -3.28 1.21 -21.35
N ASN A 152 -4.07 1.26 -20.27
CA ASN A 152 -5.35 0.52 -20.18
C ASN A 152 -6.59 1.41 -20.33
N LYS A 153 -7.36 1.54 -19.24
CA LYS A 153 -8.68 2.20 -19.16
C LYS A 153 -8.60 3.72 -19.01
N ALA A 154 -7.39 4.24 -18.88
CA ALA A 154 -7.09 5.64 -18.80
C ALA A 154 -6.07 6.02 -19.88
N SER A 155 -6.09 7.27 -20.32
CA SER A 155 -5.00 7.88 -21.07
C SER A 155 -4.31 8.93 -20.20
N GLY A 156 -3.06 9.24 -20.50
CA GLY A 156 -2.24 10.18 -19.72
C GLY A 156 -1.11 9.50 -19.00
N ASN A 157 -0.41 10.28 -18.17
CA ASN A 157 0.83 9.86 -17.53
C ASN A 157 0.87 10.26 -16.05
N ILE A 158 1.70 9.56 -15.28
CA ILE A 158 2.19 10.04 -13.98
C ILE A 158 3.67 10.36 -14.12
N LEU A 159 4.08 11.57 -13.71
CA LEU A 159 5.47 11.93 -13.55
C LEU A 159 5.99 11.40 -12.23
N ILE A 160 7.09 10.64 -12.31
CA ILE A 160 7.79 10.11 -11.14
C ILE A 160 9.27 10.45 -11.22
N SER A 161 9.92 10.55 -10.07
CA SER A 161 11.38 10.61 -9.95
C SER A 161 11.87 9.42 -9.14
N LEU A 162 12.89 8.72 -9.62
CA LEU A 162 13.49 7.57 -8.96
C LEU A 162 15.00 7.76 -8.83
N THR A 163 15.52 7.50 -7.64
CA THR A 163 16.97 7.49 -7.36
C THR A 163 17.31 6.36 -6.41
N ARG A 164 18.37 5.61 -6.70
CA ARG A 164 18.97 4.70 -5.73
C ARG A 164 20.09 5.43 -5.00
N GLN A 165 20.03 5.47 -3.68
CA GLN A 165 21.11 5.97 -2.85
C GLN A 165 21.97 4.80 -2.40
N LYS A 166 23.29 4.89 -2.60
CA LYS A 166 24.24 3.91 -2.06
C LYS A 166 24.93 4.53 -0.86
N PHE A 167 24.75 3.97 0.33
CA PHE A 167 25.54 4.39 1.49
C PHE A 167 26.97 3.89 1.31
N SER A 168 27.86 4.79 0.92
CA SER A 168 29.30 4.57 0.94
C SER A 168 29.79 4.74 2.37
N SER A 169 30.09 3.62 3.03
CA SER A 169 30.68 3.51 4.38
C SER A 169 29.69 3.43 5.56
N PRO A 170 29.77 2.37 6.38
CA PRO A 170 29.30 2.41 7.75
C PRO A 170 30.36 3.17 8.56
N HIS A 171 30.37 4.50 8.49
CA HIS A 171 31.01 5.23 9.59
C HIS A 171 30.20 4.91 10.83
N LEU A 172 30.78 4.03 11.67
CA LEU A 172 30.37 3.74 13.01
C LEU A 172 29.88 5.05 13.64
N LEU A 173 28.62 5.08 14.06
CA LEU A 173 28.25 5.94 15.17
C LEU A 173 29.10 5.44 16.34
N SER A 174 30.31 5.96 16.45
CA SER A 174 31.06 5.95 17.69
C SER A 174 30.17 6.66 18.69
N VAL A 175 29.75 5.88 19.69
CA VAL A 175 28.88 6.19 20.83
C VAL A 175 28.83 7.67 21.20
#